data_AF-A0A5N5NKP1-F1
#
_entry.id   AF-A0A5N5NKP1-F1
#
_cell.length_a   1.000
_cell.length_b   1.000
_cell.length_c   1.000
_cell.angle_alpha   90.00
_cell.angle_beta   90.00
_cell.angle_gamma   90.00
#
_symmetry.space_group_name_H-M   'P 1'
#
loop_
_entity.id
_entity.type
_entity.pdbx_description
1 polymer ?
#
loop_
_entity_poly.entity_id
_entity_poly.type
_entity_poly.pdbx_seq_one_letter_code
_entity_poly.pdbx_strand_id
1 'polypeptide(L)'
;MAPKLSAGYQAVELATSPAPLPSIDATALAALLDQIPFASEHRAAADHYPSPSRSSTVEPPEDEEREYEIKCHHTLLDDGCRPLFHVGLLAQIEANPDAYAHLLRPWAMQQHPADAKEPWQALSRQWNSWKEFRAWQLYGRRRRPEFEEYLDTDRRDSLIRGGLHKYARESELKHTARRR
;
A
#
# COMPACT_ATOMS: atom_id res chain seq x y z
N MET A 1 59.15 -2.23 46.00
CA MET A 1 59.81 -3.14 45.05
C MET A 1 58.72 -3.94 44.35
N ALA A 2 58.48 -3.68 43.07
CA ALA A 2 57.50 -4.39 42.26
C ALA A 2 58.25 -5.16 41.16
N PRO A 3 57.96 -6.46 40.94
CA PRO A 3 58.56 -7.17 39.81
C PRO A 3 57.80 -6.88 38.51
N LYS A 4 58.57 -6.48 37.49
CA LYS A 4 58.19 -6.45 36.07
C LYS A 4 58.26 -7.87 35.50
N LEU A 5 57.22 -8.29 34.78
CA LEU A 5 57.21 -9.41 33.82
C LEU A 5 56.30 -8.93 32.67
N SER A 6 56.79 -8.36 31.58
CA SER A 6 57.49 -8.93 30.42
C SER A 6 56.70 -10.00 29.66
N ALA A 7 56.19 -9.56 28.51
CA ALA A 7 56.02 -10.24 27.21
C ALA A 7 55.15 -11.50 27.12
N GLY A 8 54.15 -11.40 26.24
CA GLY A 8 53.41 -12.55 25.72
C GLY A 8 52.15 -12.16 24.96
N TYR A 9 52.26 -11.32 23.94
CA TYR A 9 51.20 -11.20 22.95
C TYR A 9 51.24 -12.46 22.07
N GLN A 10 50.26 -13.36 22.21
CA GLN A 10 49.95 -14.31 21.16
C GLN A 10 48.62 -13.90 20.54
N ALA A 11 48.72 -13.32 19.35
CA ALA A 11 47.64 -13.20 18.41
C ALA A 11 47.28 -14.62 17.94
N VAL A 12 46.06 -15.06 18.21
CA VAL A 12 45.45 -16.17 17.47
C VAL A 12 44.87 -15.59 16.18
N GLU A 13 45.67 -15.57 15.12
CA GLU A 13 45.17 -15.41 13.76
C GLU A 13 44.29 -16.63 13.44
N LEU A 14 42.98 -16.47 13.62
CA LEU A 14 42.00 -17.37 13.04
C LEU A 14 41.93 -17.02 11.55
N ALA A 15 42.86 -17.58 10.77
CA ALA A 15 42.83 -17.53 9.31
C ALA A 15 41.66 -18.39 8.80
N THR A 16 40.44 -17.85 8.87
CA THR A 16 39.31 -18.37 8.10
C THR A 16 39.54 -17.91 6.65
N SER A 17 40.13 -18.80 5.85
CA SER A 17 40.19 -18.68 4.40
C SER A 17 38.76 -18.44 3.86
N PRO A 18 38.48 -17.34 3.13
CA PRO A 18 37.21 -17.20 2.46
C PRO A 18 37.16 -18.23 1.33
N ALA A 19 36.20 -19.15 1.41
CA ALA A 19 35.87 -20.02 0.30
C ALA A 19 35.64 -19.17 -0.96
N PRO A 20 36.28 -19.46 -2.10
CA PRO A 20 36.07 -18.70 -3.32
C PRO A 20 34.60 -18.82 -3.74
N LEU A 21 33.94 -17.67 -3.93
CA LEU A 21 32.63 -17.62 -4.56
C LEU A 21 32.72 -18.27 -5.95
N PRO A 22 31.73 -19.07 -6.38
CA PRO A 22 31.72 -19.60 -7.73
C PRO A 22 31.68 -18.41 -8.71
N SER A 23 32.77 -18.24 -9.46
CA SER A 23 32.82 -17.32 -10.59
C SER A 23 31.85 -17.84 -11.64
N ILE A 24 30.76 -17.11 -11.85
CA ILE A 24 29.81 -17.40 -12.91
C ILE A 24 30.46 -16.98 -14.22
N ASP A 25 30.78 -17.96 -15.07
CA ASP A 25 31.29 -17.72 -16.41
C ASP A 25 30.15 -17.20 -17.30
N ALA A 26 30.26 -15.94 -17.72
CA ALA A 26 29.29 -15.28 -18.59
C ALA A 26 29.13 -16.00 -19.94
N THR A 27 30.17 -16.71 -20.38
CA THR A 27 30.17 -17.47 -21.64
C THR A 27 29.33 -18.74 -21.51
N ALA A 28 29.45 -19.45 -20.38
CA ALA A 28 28.60 -20.58 -20.05
C ALA A 28 27.12 -20.17 -19.88
N LEU A 29 26.86 -18.99 -19.31
CA LEU A 29 25.52 -18.43 -19.21
C LEU A 29 24.93 -18.12 -20.60
N ALA A 30 25.72 -17.49 -21.48
CA ALA A 30 25.30 -17.17 -22.84
C ALA A 30 25.00 -18.45 -23.65
N ALA A 31 25.85 -19.48 -23.52
CA ALA A 31 25.63 -20.78 -24.16
C ALA A 31 24.39 -21.51 -23.61
N LEU A 32 24.03 -21.30 -22.34
CA LEU A 32 22.79 -21.82 -21.74
C LEU A 32 21.55 -21.08 -22.25
N LEU A 33 21.65 -19.77 -22.47
CA LEU A 33 20.56 -18.97 -23.05
C LEU A 33 20.31 -19.33 -24.52
N ASP A 34 21.36 -19.63 -25.29
CA ASP A 34 21.26 -20.09 -26.68
C ASP A 34 20.64 -21.49 -26.82
N GLN A 35 20.67 -22.29 -25.75
CA GLN A 35 20.04 -23.62 -25.70
C GLN A 35 18.55 -23.56 -25.38
N ILE A 36 18.00 -22.39 -25.04
CA ILE A 36 16.56 -22.23 -24.88
C ILE A 36 15.97 -22.18 -26.29
N PRO A 37 15.14 -23.16 -26.70
CA PRO A 37 14.48 -23.08 -27.98
C PRO A 37 13.54 -21.88 -27.93
N PHE A 38 13.90 -20.80 -28.64
CA PHE A 38 12.95 -19.76 -29.00
C PHE A 38 11.90 -20.43 -29.88
N ALA A 39 10.75 -20.76 -29.28
CA ALA A 39 9.54 -21.05 -30.02
C ALA A 39 9.21 -19.79 -30.82
N SER A 40 9.77 -19.69 -32.02
CA SER A 40 9.46 -18.66 -33.00
C SER A 40 8.14 -19.02 -33.66
N GLU A 41 7.07 -19.02 -32.87
CA GLU A 41 5.69 -18.98 -33.37
C GLU A 41 5.15 -17.55 -33.27
N HIS A 42 5.98 -16.58 -33.64
CA HIS A 42 5.57 -15.18 -33.73
C HIS A 42 6.00 -14.60 -35.07
N ARG A 43 5.46 -15.16 -36.16
CA ARG A 43 5.21 -14.42 -37.39
C ARG A 43 4.18 -15.14 -38.26
N ALA A 44 2.90 -14.82 -38.02
CA ALA A 44 1.86 -14.56 -39.02
C ALA A 44 0.45 -14.71 -38.41
N ALA A 45 0.13 -13.90 -37.41
CA ALA A 45 -1.26 -13.55 -37.13
C ALA A 45 -1.22 -12.20 -36.40
N ALA A 46 -1.70 -11.16 -37.07
CA ALA A 46 -2.12 -9.96 -36.36
C ALA A 46 -3.40 -10.33 -35.60
N ASP A 47 -3.26 -11.11 -34.53
CA ASP A 47 -4.34 -11.30 -33.58
C ASP A 47 -4.51 -9.96 -32.88
N HIS A 48 -5.51 -9.22 -33.38
CA HIS A 48 -6.22 -8.21 -32.63
C HIS A 48 -6.55 -8.84 -31.27
N TYR A 49 -5.71 -8.60 -30.26
CA TYR A 49 -6.20 -8.62 -28.90
C TYR A 49 -7.32 -7.57 -28.88
N PRO A 50 -8.59 -7.94 -28.67
CA PRO A 50 -9.54 -6.93 -28.26
C PRO A 50 -8.94 -6.37 -26.98
N SER A 51 -8.42 -5.14 -27.04
CA SER A 51 -8.20 -4.38 -25.82
C SER A 51 -9.50 -4.52 -25.05
N PRO A 52 -9.49 -5.00 -23.79
CA PRO A 52 -10.70 -4.96 -22.99
C PRO A 52 -11.15 -3.51 -23.10
N SER A 53 -12.28 -3.30 -23.78
CA SER A 53 -12.85 -1.97 -23.94
C SER A 53 -12.78 -1.37 -22.56
N ARG A 54 -12.01 -0.29 -22.41
CA ARG A 54 -11.85 0.39 -21.13
C ARG A 54 -13.27 0.63 -20.66
N SER A 55 -13.70 -0.19 -19.71
CA SER A 55 -15.06 -0.12 -19.20
C SER A 55 -15.20 1.32 -18.77
N SER A 56 -16.17 2.02 -19.36
CA SER A 56 -16.42 3.40 -19.01
C SER A 56 -16.49 3.44 -17.49
N THR A 57 -15.56 4.14 -16.84
CA THR A 57 -15.67 4.42 -15.42
C THR A 57 -16.92 5.27 -15.31
N VAL A 58 -18.05 4.64 -15.05
CA VAL A 58 -19.27 5.33 -14.66
C VAL A 58 -18.87 6.11 -13.43
N GLU A 59 -18.97 7.44 -13.50
CA GLU A 59 -18.78 8.24 -12.32
C GLU A 59 -19.79 7.75 -11.27
N PRO A 60 -19.33 7.45 -10.04
CA PRO A 60 -20.22 7.01 -8.98
C PRO A 60 -21.38 8.00 -8.88
N PRO A 61 -22.62 7.53 -8.64
CA PRO A 61 -23.72 8.43 -8.36
C PRO A 61 -23.33 9.35 -7.20
N GLU A 62 -23.72 10.63 -7.26
CA GLU A 62 -23.36 11.67 -6.29
C GLU A 62 -23.64 11.24 -4.83
N ASP A 63 -24.71 10.46 -4.63
CA ASP A 63 -25.07 9.90 -3.33
C ASP A 63 -24.01 8.95 -2.74
N GLU A 64 -23.29 8.18 -3.57
CA GLU A 64 -22.23 7.27 -3.11
C GLU A 64 -21.01 8.03 -2.57
N GLU A 65 -20.67 9.17 -3.17
CA GLU A 65 -19.54 9.99 -2.73
C GLU A 65 -19.84 10.69 -1.41
N ARG A 66 -21.07 11.20 -1.25
CA ARG A 66 -21.54 11.77 0.02
C ARG A 66 -21.54 10.71 1.12
N GLU A 67 -22.09 9.52 0.85
CA GLU A 67 -22.06 8.41 1.81
C GLU A 67 -20.63 8.04 2.21
N TYR A 68 -19.70 8.05 1.25
CA TYR A 68 -18.29 7.77 1.50
C TYR A 68 -17.67 8.82 2.45
N GLU A 69 -17.93 10.11 2.25
CA GLU A 69 -17.48 11.17 3.16
C GLU A 69 -18.04 11.00 4.58
N ILE A 70 -19.31 10.59 4.72
CA ILE A 70 -19.91 10.27 6.01
C ILE A 70 -19.19 9.09 6.68
N LYS A 71 -18.87 8.03 5.93
CA LYS A 71 -18.10 6.87 6.45
C LYS A 71 -16.69 7.30 6.88
N CYS A 72 -16.03 8.16 6.12
CA CYS A 72 -14.73 8.73 6.50
C CYS A 72 -14.82 9.53 7.80
N HIS A 73 -15.86 10.36 7.98
CA HIS A 73 -16.09 11.08 9.23
C HIS A 73 -16.16 10.15 10.44
N HIS A 74 -16.99 9.11 10.38
CA HIS A 74 -17.14 8.15 11.47
C HIS A 74 -15.85 7.37 11.74
N THR A 75 -15.15 6.97 10.69
CA THR A 75 -13.90 6.21 10.85
C THR A 75 -12.79 7.06 11.47
N LEU A 76 -12.71 8.35 11.10
CA LEU A 76 -11.77 9.29 11.73
C LEU A 76 -12.02 9.35 13.24
N LEU A 77 -13.28 9.48 13.67
CA LEU A 77 -13.65 9.48 15.09
C LEU A 77 -13.29 8.16 15.79
N ASP A 78 -13.64 7.03 15.19
CA ASP A 78 -13.37 5.70 15.74
C ASP A 78 -11.88 5.45 15.93
N ASP A 79 -11.04 5.94 15.01
CA ASP A 79 -9.58 5.77 15.06
C ASP A 79 -8.87 6.87 15.89
N GLY A 80 -9.65 7.69 16.60
CA GLY A 80 -9.16 8.72 17.51
C GLY A 80 -8.63 9.99 16.83
N CYS A 81 -8.93 10.17 15.53
CA CYS A 81 -8.66 11.41 14.82
C CYS A 81 -9.83 12.39 15.01
N ARG A 82 -9.54 13.70 15.02
CA ARG A 82 -10.56 14.75 15.04
C ARG A 82 -10.93 15.12 13.60
N PRO A 83 -12.16 14.87 13.13
CA PRO A 83 -12.60 15.29 11.80
C PRO A 83 -12.50 16.82 11.63
N LEU A 84 -12.22 17.26 10.42
CA LEU A 84 -12.09 18.68 10.07
C LEU A 84 -13.35 19.48 10.41
N PHE A 85 -14.51 18.88 10.18
CA PHE A 85 -15.83 19.45 10.50
C PHE A 85 -16.82 18.34 10.84
N HIS A 86 -17.92 18.72 11.48
CA HIS A 86 -19.00 17.80 11.82
C HIS A 86 -19.77 17.39 10.57
N VAL A 87 -20.15 16.10 10.47
CA VAL A 87 -20.96 15.55 9.37
C VAL A 87 -22.22 16.38 8.99
N GLY A 88 -22.86 17.08 9.93
CA GLY A 88 -24.03 17.92 9.62
C GLY A 88 -23.73 19.13 8.71
N LEU A 89 -22.47 19.53 8.59
CA LEU A 89 -22.03 20.61 7.72
C LEU A 89 -21.76 20.13 6.27
N LEU A 90 -21.70 18.82 6.04
CA LEU A 90 -21.30 18.23 4.76
C LEU A 90 -22.18 18.71 3.59
N ALA A 91 -23.50 18.67 3.76
CA ALA A 91 -24.44 19.11 2.72
C ALA A 91 -24.30 20.61 2.39
N GLN A 92 -23.91 21.45 3.36
CA GLN A 92 -23.70 22.88 3.13
C GLN A 92 -22.37 23.15 2.40
N ILE A 93 -21.34 22.37 2.73
CA ILE A 93 -20.03 22.45 2.11
C ILE A 93 -20.09 21.94 0.67
N GLU A 94 -20.79 20.85 0.42
CA GLU A 94 -21.01 20.31 -0.93
C GLU A 94 -21.77 21.30 -1.81
N ALA A 95 -22.83 21.93 -1.29
CA ALA A 95 -23.60 22.93 -2.02
C ALA A 95 -22.80 24.21 -2.34
N ASN A 96 -21.86 24.61 -1.47
CA ASN A 96 -21.04 25.80 -1.67
C ASN A 96 -19.65 25.66 -1.02
N PRO A 97 -18.70 24.97 -1.68
CA PRO A 97 -17.38 24.73 -1.11
C PRO A 97 -16.56 26.02 -0.95
N ASP A 98 -16.80 27.01 -1.82
CA ASP A 98 -16.07 28.29 -1.81
C ASP A 98 -16.36 29.11 -0.55
N ALA A 99 -17.60 29.09 -0.04
CA ALA A 99 -17.94 29.72 1.23
C ALA A 99 -17.15 29.14 2.41
N TYR A 100 -16.74 27.87 2.30
CA TYR A 100 -15.95 27.15 3.28
C TYR A 100 -14.48 26.98 2.86
N ALA A 101 -13.99 27.72 1.86
CA ALA A 101 -12.63 27.58 1.34
C ALA A 101 -11.56 27.73 2.42
N HIS A 102 -11.78 28.60 3.42
CA HIS A 102 -10.86 28.78 4.55
C HIS A 102 -10.74 27.51 5.42
N LEU A 103 -11.84 26.78 5.61
CA LEU A 103 -11.90 25.53 6.34
C LEU A 103 -11.28 24.38 5.53
N LEU A 104 -11.57 24.33 4.24
CA LEU A 104 -11.12 23.29 3.32
C LEU A 104 -9.65 23.47 2.89
N ARG A 105 -9.08 24.66 3.07
CA ARG A 105 -7.74 25.04 2.59
C ARG A 105 -6.64 23.99 2.84
N PRO A 106 -6.53 23.34 4.02
CA PRO A 106 -5.49 22.34 4.25
C PRO A 106 -5.58 21.12 3.31
N TRP A 107 -6.77 20.86 2.78
CA TRP A 107 -7.10 19.69 1.96
C TRP A 107 -7.49 20.05 0.52
N ALA A 108 -7.60 21.35 0.20
CA ALA A 108 -7.96 21.84 -1.13
C ALA A 108 -6.85 21.65 -2.17
N MET A 109 -5.60 21.49 -1.73
CA MET A 109 -4.46 21.29 -2.63
C MET A 109 -4.37 19.82 -3.04
N GLN A 110 -4.60 19.54 -4.33
CA GLN A 110 -4.38 18.22 -4.90
C GLN A 110 -2.88 17.92 -4.89
N GLN A 111 -2.46 16.93 -4.07
CA GLN A 111 -1.06 16.51 -3.99
C GLN A 111 -0.69 15.55 -5.13
N HIS A 112 -1.66 14.74 -5.61
CA HIS A 112 -1.48 13.81 -6.72
C HIS A 112 -2.69 13.81 -7.66
N PRO A 113 -2.53 13.64 -8.99
CA PRO A 113 -3.65 13.61 -9.95
C PRO A 113 -4.66 12.48 -9.71
N ALA A 114 -4.21 11.37 -9.10
CA ALA A 114 -5.11 10.30 -8.68
C ALA A 114 -5.98 10.66 -7.45
N ASP A 115 -5.65 11.77 -6.77
CA ASP A 115 -6.45 12.38 -5.70
C ASP A 115 -7.32 13.53 -6.26
N ALA A 116 -7.71 13.44 -7.54
CA ALA A 116 -8.67 14.34 -8.16
C ALA A 116 -10.06 14.12 -7.54
N LYS A 117 -10.19 14.64 -6.32
CA LYS A 117 -11.41 14.71 -5.53
C LYS A 117 -11.89 16.16 -5.50
N GLU A 118 -13.18 16.35 -5.42
CA GLU A 118 -13.77 17.68 -5.28
C GLU A 118 -13.34 18.35 -3.96
N PRO A 119 -13.33 19.69 -3.89
CA PRO A 119 -12.91 20.40 -2.68
C PRO A 119 -13.70 20.02 -1.42
N TRP A 120 -14.99 19.69 -1.56
CA TRP A 120 -15.86 19.30 -0.45
C TRP A 120 -15.53 17.89 0.09
N GLN A 121 -14.83 17.05 -0.67
CA GLN A 121 -14.41 15.70 -0.28
C GLN A 121 -13.16 15.73 0.63
N ALA A 122 -13.13 16.65 1.60
CA ALA A 122 -11.97 16.88 2.45
C ALA A 122 -11.79 15.81 3.53
N LEU A 123 -12.85 15.14 4.03
CA LEU A 123 -12.69 14.13 5.08
C LEU A 123 -12.11 12.84 4.53
N SER A 124 -12.39 12.49 3.27
CA SER A 124 -11.72 11.35 2.65
C SER A 124 -10.22 11.59 2.43
N ARG A 125 -9.83 12.81 2.06
CA ARG A 125 -8.41 13.20 2.01
C ARG A 125 -7.78 13.12 3.40
N GLN A 126 -8.46 13.65 4.40
CA GLN A 126 -8.03 13.58 5.80
C GLN A 126 -7.85 12.13 6.26
N TRP A 127 -8.80 11.24 5.94
CA TRP A 127 -8.72 9.82 6.25
C TRP A 127 -7.49 9.15 5.60
N ASN A 128 -7.22 9.44 4.33
CA ASN A 128 -6.04 8.90 3.65
C ASN A 128 -4.73 9.34 4.31
N SER A 129 -4.56 10.64 4.57
CA SER A 129 -3.36 11.14 5.25
C SER A 129 -3.24 10.64 6.68
N TRP A 130 -4.36 10.42 7.38
CA TRP A 130 -4.33 9.80 8.70
C TRP A 130 -3.81 8.36 8.64
N LYS A 131 -4.22 7.56 7.65
CA LYS A 131 -3.69 6.21 7.45
C LYS A 131 -2.19 6.21 7.17
N GLU A 132 -1.72 7.12 6.33
CA GLU A 132 -0.29 7.29 6.06
C GLU A 132 0.48 7.65 7.33
N PHE A 133 -0.05 8.57 8.14
CA PHE A 133 0.53 8.93 9.43
C PHE A 133 0.62 7.72 10.38
N ARG A 134 -0.45 6.91 10.47
CA ARG A 134 -0.46 5.68 11.30
C ARG A 134 0.56 4.66 10.81
N ALA A 135 0.64 4.44 9.50
CA ALA A 135 1.65 3.57 8.91
C ALA A 135 3.07 4.08 9.20
N TRP A 136 3.29 5.38 9.08
CA TRP A 136 4.56 6.02 9.41
C TRP A 136 4.94 5.86 10.88
N GLN A 137 3.98 6.01 11.81
CA GLN A 137 4.23 5.76 13.23
C GLN A 137 4.65 4.31 13.51
N LEU A 138 4.00 3.33 12.87
CA LEU A 138 4.37 1.92 12.99
C LEU A 138 5.79 1.67 12.46
N TYR A 139 6.09 2.22 11.28
CA TYR A 139 7.42 2.14 10.68
C TYR A 139 8.50 2.73 11.59
N GLY A 140 8.28 3.94 12.12
CA GLY A 140 9.20 4.61 13.04
C GLY A 140 9.46 3.82 14.33
N ARG A 141 8.45 3.07 14.81
CA ARG A 141 8.56 2.17 15.97
C ARG A 141 9.18 0.81 15.63
N ARG A 142 9.59 0.58 14.38
CA ARG A 142 10.04 -0.73 13.85
C ARG A 142 9.06 -1.86 14.13
N ARG A 143 7.78 -1.53 14.30
CA ARG A 143 6.71 -2.48 14.54
C ARG A 143 6.05 -2.77 13.21
N ARG A 144 6.09 -4.03 12.79
CA ARG A 144 5.21 -4.49 11.71
C ARG A 144 3.90 -4.94 12.35
N PRO A 145 2.75 -4.51 11.82
CA PRO A 145 1.48 -5.10 12.25
C PRO A 145 1.53 -6.61 11.99
N GLU A 146 0.97 -7.38 12.91
CA GLU A 146 0.76 -8.80 12.68
C GLU A 146 -0.25 -9.01 11.55
N PHE A 147 -0.28 -10.21 10.99
CA PHE A 147 -1.12 -10.50 9.82
C PHE A 147 -2.61 -10.25 10.11
N GLU A 148 -3.06 -10.56 11.33
CA GLU A 148 -4.40 -10.30 11.82
C GLU A 148 -4.73 -8.80 11.86
N GLU A 149 -3.82 -7.95 12.37
CA GLU A 149 -4.02 -6.50 12.42
C GLU A 149 -4.08 -5.88 11.01
N TYR A 150 -3.28 -6.43 10.10
CA TYR A 150 -3.31 -6.04 8.69
C TYR A 150 -4.67 -6.39 8.06
N LEU A 151 -5.16 -7.61 8.27
CA LEU A 151 -6.47 -8.03 7.75
C LEU A 151 -7.62 -7.22 8.33
N ASP A 152 -7.57 -6.86 9.61
CA ASP A 152 -8.62 -6.02 10.21
C ASP A 152 -8.59 -4.59 9.64
N THR A 153 -7.40 -4.05 9.37
CA THR A 153 -7.26 -2.74 8.70
C THR A 153 -7.81 -2.80 7.28
N ASP A 154 -7.43 -3.83 6.50
CA ASP A 154 -7.89 -4.02 5.12
C ASP A 154 -9.42 -4.25 5.06
N ARG A 155 -9.96 -5.01 6.02
CA ARG A 155 -11.41 -5.20 6.15
C ARG A 155 -12.12 -3.89 6.41
N ARG A 156 -11.65 -3.06 7.35
CA ARG A 156 -12.24 -1.74 7.63
C ARG A 156 -12.20 -0.83 6.40
N ASP A 157 -11.05 -0.77 5.73
CA ASP A 157 -10.88 0.05 4.53
C ASP A 157 -11.77 -0.41 3.35
N SER A 158 -12.00 -1.72 3.23
CA SER A 158 -12.90 -2.30 2.23
C SER A 158 -14.37 -1.99 2.52
N LEU A 159 -14.78 -2.06 3.80
CA LEU A 159 -16.14 -1.69 4.21
C LEU A 159 -16.44 -0.21 3.93
N ILE A 160 -15.47 0.66 4.22
CA ILE A 160 -15.61 2.11 3.99
C ILE A 160 -15.77 2.42 2.50
N ARG A 161 -15.01 1.73 1.62
CA ARG A 161 -15.07 1.90 0.15
C ARG A 161 -16.26 1.22 -0.55
N GLY A 162 -17.22 0.66 0.17
CA GLY A 162 -18.43 0.03 -0.42
C GLY A 162 -18.30 -1.46 -0.72
N GLY A 163 -17.31 -2.14 -0.14
CA GLY A 163 -17.05 -3.55 -0.40
C GLY A 163 -17.95 -4.51 0.36
N LEU A 164 -19.16 -4.78 -0.16
CA LEU A 164 -19.82 -6.09 0.05
C LEU A 164 -19.33 -7.13 -0.98
N HIS A 165 -18.50 -6.74 -1.95
CA HIS A 165 -18.20 -7.55 -3.13
C HIS A 165 -16.83 -8.27 -3.14
N LYS A 166 -16.03 -8.21 -2.07
CA LYS A 166 -14.70 -8.88 -2.03
C LYS A 166 -14.60 -10.07 -1.07
N TYR A 167 -15.60 -10.31 -0.21
CA TYR A 167 -15.54 -11.39 0.80
C TYR A 167 -15.85 -12.80 0.29
N ALA A 168 -16.16 -12.96 -1.01
CA ALA A 168 -16.25 -14.28 -1.63
C ALA A 168 -14.87 -14.99 -1.74
N ARG A 169 -13.76 -14.23 -1.79
CA ARG A 169 -12.42 -14.80 -2.04
C ARG A 169 -11.64 -15.20 -0.78
N GLU A 170 -11.90 -14.54 0.36
CA GLU A 170 -11.22 -14.88 1.63
C GLU A 170 -11.80 -16.13 2.31
N SER A 171 -13.07 -16.44 2.07
CA SER A 171 -13.70 -17.65 2.59
C SER A 171 -13.05 -18.92 2.00
N GLU A 172 -12.62 -18.88 0.73
CA GLU A 172 -11.91 -20.01 0.09
C GLU A 172 -10.50 -20.24 0.66
N LEU A 173 -9.79 -19.18 1.08
CA LEU A 173 -8.43 -19.29 1.63
C LEU A 173 -8.42 -19.89 3.04
N LYS A 174 -9.44 -19.63 3.87
CA LYS A 174 -9.55 -20.24 5.21
C LYS A 174 -9.99 -21.70 5.16
N HIS A 175 -10.76 -22.11 4.15
CA HIS A 175 -11.19 -23.51 3.99
C HIS A 175 -10.10 -24.43 3.43
N THR A 176 -9.13 -23.89 2.69
CA THR A 176 -8.01 -24.66 2.13
C THR A 176 -6.89 -24.95 3.13
N ALA A 177 -6.79 -24.20 4.24
CA ALA A 177 -5.81 -24.43 5.31
C ALA A 177 -6.22 -25.53 6.33
N ARG A 178 -7.48 -25.96 6.35
CA ARG A 178 -7.98 -27.04 7.24
C ARG A 178 -8.01 -28.44 6.61
N ARG A 179 -7.60 -28.56 5.34
CA ARG A 179 -7.41 -29.84 4.66
C ARG A 179 -5.98 -29.93 4.13
N ARG A 180 -5.04 -30.27 5.00
CA ARG A 180 -3.83 -31.03 4.68
C ARG A 180 -3.15 -31.48 5.96
#